data_AF-M0A528-F1
#
_entry.id   AF-M0A528-F1
#
_cell.length_a   1.000
_cell.length_b   1.000
_cell.length_c   1.000
_cell.angle_alpha   90.00
_cell.angle_beta   90.00
_cell.angle_gamma   90.00
#
_symmetry.space_group_name_H-M   'P 1'
#
loop_
_entity.id
_entity.type
_entity.pdbx_description
1 polymer ?
#
loop_
_entity_poly.entity_id
_entity_poly.type
_entity_poly.pdbx_seq_one_letter_code
_entity_poly.pdbx_strand_id
1 'polypeptide(L)'
;MDHFFERMESVEPYFQPDELPDGELEEQRQSPQNREKIKMASRCIQCGCCTSSCNPSQFDDEYIGPAAIVKGYRFYMDEREGEAAQERRLELLDKEHGVWQCHTQFSCTTVCPKDIPITEEIQEMKRESVKQNLKFW
;
A
#
# COMPACT_ATOMS: atom_id res chain seq x y z
N MET A 1 -2.99 -10.08 17.56
CA MET A 1 -3.39 -9.62 16.21
C MET A 1 -3.60 -8.12 16.19
N ASP A 2 -3.87 -7.49 17.32
CA ASP A 2 -4.11 -6.04 17.44
C ASP A 2 -3.02 -5.20 16.75
N HIS A 3 -1.74 -5.47 17.03
CA HIS A 3 -0.60 -4.81 16.37
C HIS A 3 -0.65 -4.86 14.83
N PHE A 4 -1.08 -5.98 14.26
CA PHE A 4 -1.22 -6.12 12.81
C PHE A 4 -2.31 -5.19 12.25
N PHE A 5 -3.42 -5.06 12.96
CA PHE A 5 -4.53 -4.20 12.53
C PHE A 5 -4.25 -2.72 12.79
N GLU A 6 -3.55 -2.37 13.87
CA GLU A 6 -3.08 -0.99 14.12
C GLU A 6 -2.17 -0.50 12.97
N ARG A 7 -1.22 -1.33 12.53
CA ARG A 7 -0.39 -1.07 11.34
C ARG A 7 -1.22 -0.95 10.05
N MET A 8 -2.31 -1.69 9.94
CA MET A 8 -3.20 -1.62 8.77
C MET A 8 -4.02 -0.33 8.77
N GLU A 9 -4.44 0.15 9.94
CA GLU A 9 -5.17 1.40 10.11
C GLU A 9 -4.27 2.62 9.88
N SER A 10 -2.97 2.52 10.20
CA SER A 10 -2.00 3.60 10.03
C SER A 10 -1.75 4.04 8.58
N VAL A 11 -2.28 3.31 7.59
CA VAL A 11 -2.16 3.64 6.15
C VAL A 11 -3.48 4.14 5.54
N GLU A 12 -4.45 4.50 6.37
CA GLU A 12 -5.78 4.99 5.96
C GLU A 12 -6.43 4.04 4.93
N PRO A 13 -6.81 2.81 5.36
CA PRO A 13 -7.12 1.69 4.47
C PRO A 13 -8.52 1.75 3.82
N TYR A 14 -9.00 2.96 3.51
CA TYR A 14 -10.31 3.25 2.93
C TYR A 14 -10.20 4.24 1.77
N PHE A 15 -11.22 4.26 0.92
CA PHE A 15 -11.29 5.06 -0.30
C PHE A 15 -11.67 6.51 0.02
N GLN A 16 -10.91 7.48 -0.49
CA GLN A 16 -11.10 8.91 -0.24
C GLN A 16 -11.03 9.69 -1.58
N PRO A 17 -12.15 9.87 -2.31
CA PRO A 17 -12.18 10.66 -3.54
C PRO A 17 -12.24 12.16 -3.25
N ASP A 18 -11.76 12.99 -4.18
CA ASP A 18 -11.91 14.46 -4.09
C ASP A 18 -13.37 14.90 -4.34
N GLU A 19 -14.05 14.26 -5.29
CA GLU A 19 -15.42 14.56 -5.68
C GLU A 19 -16.25 13.28 -5.80
N LEU A 20 -17.55 13.38 -5.49
CA LEU A 20 -18.51 12.30 -5.71
C LEU A 20 -19.22 12.50 -7.05
N PRO A 21 -19.64 11.43 -7.75
CA PRO A 21 -20.45 11.55 -8.95
C PRO A 21 -21.75 12.32 -8.69
N ASP A 22 -22.17 13.13 -9.67
CA ASP A 22 -23.37 13.98 -9.55
C ASP A 22 -24.68 13.18 -9.46
N GLY A 23 -24.72 11.99 -10.08
CA GLY A 23 -25.89 11.12 -10.13
C GLY A 23 -25.94 10.15 -8.94
N GLU A 24 -27.13 10.00 -8.32
CA GLU A 24 -27.33 9.08 -7.18
C GLU A 24 -26.94 7.62 -7.46
N LEU A 25 -26.95 7.20 -8.74
CA LEU A 25 -26.62 5.85 -9.19
C LEU A 25 -25.37 5.80 -10.09
N GLU A 26 -24.61 6.89 -10.21
CA GLU A 26 -23.39 6.91 -11.02
C GLU A 26 -22.19 6.39 -10.22
N GLU A 27 -21.39 5.54 -10.86
CA GLU A 27 -20.20 4.92 -10.26
C GLU A 27 -18.96 5.80 -10.45
N GLN A 28 -17.99 5.70 -9.53
CA GLN A 28 -16.66 6.26 -9.74
C GLN A 28 -15.95 5.54 -10.90
N ARG A 29 -15.66 6.27 -11.97
CA ARG A 29 -15.06 5.70 -13.18
C ARG A 29 -13.60 5.29 -12.95
N GLN A 30 -13.23 4.12 -13.45
CA GLN A 30 -11.85 3.62 -13.41
C GLN A 30 -11.47 3.06 -14.77
N SER A 31 -10.25 3.35 -15.24
CA SER A 31 -9.74 2.74 -16.46
C SER A 31 -9.50 1.23 -16.27
N PRO A 32 -9.75 0.37 -17.29
CA PRO A 32 -9.41 -1.05 -17.21
C PRO A 32 -7.94 -1.31 -16.89
N GLN A 33 -7.05 -0.44 -17.40
CA GLN A 33 -5.61 -0.49 -17.16
C GLN A 33 -5.29 -0.25 -15.68
N ASN A 34 -5.87 0.78 -15.05
CA ASN A 34 -5.70 1.03 -13.63
C ASN A 34 -6.28 -0.08 -12.76
N ARG A 35 -7.46 -0.60 -13.16
CA ARG A 35 -8.08 -1.73 -12.45
C ARG A 35 -7.17 -2.95 -12.42
N GLU A 36 -6.48 -3.25 -13.53
CA GLU A 36 -5.51 -4.34 -13.61
C GLU A 36 -4.25 -4.04 -12.77
N LYS A 37 -3.76 -2.79 -12.77
CA LYS A 37 -2.62 -2.36 -11.94
C LYS A 37 -2.83 -2.67 -10.45
N ILE A 38 -3.98 -2.29 -9.89
CA ILE A 38 -4.27 -2.49 -8.46
C ILE A 38 -4.87 -3.86 -8.12
N LYS A 39 -5.10 -4.71 -9.12
CA LYS A 39 -5.83 -5.97 -8.97
C LYS A 39 -5.19 -6.91 -7.97
N MET A 40 -3.87 -7.09 -8.05
CA MET A 40 -3.17 -8.03 -7.16
C MET A 40 -3.19 -7.54 -5.71
N ALA A 41 -2.81 -6.28 -5.46
CA ALA A 41 -2.92 -5.67 -4.13
C ALA A 41 -4.35 -5.74 -3.55
N SER A 42 -5.39 -5.61 -4.38
CA SER A 42 -6.78 -5.72 -3.94
C SER A 42 -7.21 -7.12 -3.45
N ARG A 43 -6.41 -8.16 -3.72
CA ARG A 43 -6.71 -9.56 -3.34
C ARG A 43 -6.17 -9.96 -1.96
N CYS A 44 -5.54 -9.04 -1.23
CA CYS A 44 -5.03 -9.31 0.11
C CYS A 44 -6.16 -9.73 1.04
N ILE A 45 -6.01 -10.90 1.67
CA ILE A 45 -6.98 -11.47 2.63
C ILE A 45 -6.59 -11.22 4.09
N GLN A 46 -5.58 -10.36 4.34
CA GLN A 46 -5.09 -10.02 5.67
C GLN A 46 -4.73 -11.23 6.56
N CYS A 47 -4.21 -12.31 5.96
CA CYS A 47 -3.83 -13.52 6.68
C CYS A 47 -2.57 -13.37 7.55
N GLY A 48 -1.76 -12.33 7.35
CA GLY A 48 -0.53 -12.09 8.11
C GLY A 48 0.69 -12.94 7.71
N CYS A 49 0.57 -13.88 6.77
CA CYS A 49 1.69 -14.74 6.35
C CYS A 49 2.94 -13.94 5.95
N CYS A 50 2.75 -12.89 5.16
CA CYS A 50 3.84 -12.03 4.70
C CYS A 50 4.54 -11.27 5.84
N THR A 51 3.78 -10.81 6.82
CA THR A 51 4.31 -10.14 8.01
C THR A 51 5.08 -11.12 8.88
N SER A 52 4.53 -12.33 9.10
CA SER A 52 5.19 -13.38 9.89
C SER A 52 6.49 -13.89 9.25
N SER A 53 6.59 -13.92 7.92
CA SER A 53 7.79 -14.37 7.22
C SER A 53 8.87 -13.29 7.07
N CYS A 54 8.55 -12.03 7.39
CA CYS A 54 9.43 -10.89 7.17
C CYS A 54 10.35 -10.70 8.39
N ASN A 55 11.66 -10.79 8.22
CA ASN A 55 12.60 -10.60 9.33
C ASN A 55 12.50 -9.19 9.94
N PRO A 56 12.47 -8.09 9.15
CA PRO A 56 12.25 -6.76 9.71
C PRO A 56 11.01 -6.66 10.60
N SER A 57 9.88 -7.24 10.20
CA SER A 57 8.65 -7.22 11.00
C SER A 57 8.74 -8.00 12.33
N GLN A 58 9.77 -8.84 12.51
CA GLN A 58 10.02 -9.57 13.76
C GLN A 58 10.97 -8.84 14.71
N PHE A 59 11.82 -7.94 14.20
CA PHE A 59 12.87 -7.26 14.99
C PHE A 59 12.61 -5.77 15.18
N ASP A 60 11.76 -5.18 14.36
CA ASP A 60 11.38 -3.77 14.41
C ASP A 60 9.86 -3.66 14.60
N ASP A 61 9.47 -3.27 15.82
CA ASP A 61 8.06 -3.10 16.19
C ASP A 61 7.43 -1.87 15.51
N GLU A 62 8.24 -0.87 15.14
CA GLU A 62 7.77 0.34 14.46
C GLU A 62 7.54 0.11 12.96
N TYR A 63 8.17 -0.92 12.37
CA TYR A 63 7.99 -1.24 10.96
C TYR A 63 6.52 -1.55 10.64
N ILE A 64 5.88 -0.76 9.77
CA ILE A 64 4.47 -0.93 9.39
C ILE A 64 4.19 -2.27 8.69
N GLY A 65 5.22 -2.89 8.11
CA GLY A 65 5.14 -4.25 7.58
C GLY A 65 4.59 -4.36 6.15
N PRO A 66 4.81 -5.53 5.51
CA PRO A 66 4.47 -5.73 4.10
C PRO A 66 2.97 -5.65 3.82
N ALA A 67 2.12 -6.18 4.71
CA ALA A 67 0.68 -6.19 4.50
C ALA A 67 0.07 -4.77 4.48
N ALA A 68 0.51 -3.90 5.39
CA ALA A 68 0.06 -2.51 5.45
C ALA A 68 0.54 -1.72 4.23
N ILE A 69 1.80 -1.90 3.81
CA ILE A 69 2.33 -1.23 2.61
C ILE A 69 1.55 -1.64 1.35
N VAL A 70 1.22 -2.92 1.18
CA VAL A 70 0.40 -3.40 0.04
C VAL A 70 -1.00 -2.78 0.06
N LYS A 71 -1.60 -2.64 1.25
CA LYS A 71 -2.89 -1.96 1.39
C LYS A 71 -2.77 -0.48 1.02
N GLY A 72 -1.69 0.17 1.45
CA GLY A 72 -1.38 1.55 1.09
C GLY A 72 -1.19 1.73 -0.42
N TYR A 73 -0.40 0.85 -1.04
CA TYR A 73 -0.18 0.76 -2.49
C TYR A 73 -1.49 0.65 -3.25
N ARG A 74 -2.42 -0.21 -2.81
CA ARG A 74 -3.72 -0.41 -3.46
C ARG A 74 -4.52 0.88 -3.60
N PHE A 75 -4.44 1.79 -2.65
CA PHE A 75 -5.19 3.05 -2.71
C PHE A 75 -4.36 4.16 -3.36
N TYR A 76 -3.07 4.25 -3.07
CA TYR A 76 -2.17 5.20 -3.73
C TYR A 76 -2.18 5.04 -5.25
N MET A 77 -2.25 3.81 -5.76
CA MET A 77 -2.27 3.53 -7.19
C MET A 77 -3.67 3.52 -7.82
N ASP A 78 -4.75 3.73 -7.05
CA ASP A 78 -6.11 3.80 -7.58
C ASP A 78 -6.37 5.20 -8.16
N GLU A 79 -6.66 5.29 -9.46
CA GLU A 79 -6.91 6.56 -10.16
C GLU A 79 -8.14 7.31 -9.64
N ARG A 80 -9.01 6.65 -8.89
CA ARG A 80 -10.21 7.26 -8.28
C ARG A 80 -9.92 7.91 -6.94
N GLU A 81 -8.77 7.61 -6.35
CA GLU A 81 -8.37 8.17 -5.07
C GLU A 81 -8.05 9.66 -5.26
N GLY A 82 -8.53 10.51 -4.35
CA GLY A 82 -8.28 11.94 -4.40
C GLY A 82 -6.79 12.27 -4.24
N GLU A 83 -6.34 13.34 -4.88
CA GLU A 83 -4.93 13.73 -4.92
C GLU A 83 -4.37 13.94 -3.50
N ALA A 84 -5.11 14.66 -2.64
CA ALA A 84 -4.70 14.90 -1.26
C ALA A 84 -4.59 13.60 -0.44
N ALA A 85 -5.46 12.62 -0.68
CA ALA A 85 -5.41 11.33 -0.02
C ALA A 85 -4.25 10.46 -0.53
N GLN A 86 -3.93 10.53 -1.82
CA GLN A 86 -2.76 9.88 -2.40
C GLN A 86 -1.46 10.44 -1.79
N GLU A 87 -1.31 11.76 -1.76
CA GLU A 87 -0.13 12.41 -1.16
C GLU A 87 0.02 12.06 0.32
N ARG A 88 -1.06 12.21 1.09
CA ARG A 88 -1.09 11.86 2.52
C ARG A 88 -0.67 10.42 2.75
N ARG A 89 -1.17 9.48 1.93
CA ARG A 89 -0.83 8.07 2.05
C ARG A 89 0.63 7.79 1.67
N LEU A 90 1.17 8.50 0.69
CA LEU A 90 2.60 8.41 0.38
C LEU A 90 3.45 8.90 1.56
N GLU A 91 3.09 10.00 2.22
CA GLU A 91 3.79 10.48 3.42
C GLU A 91 3.73 9.47 4.59
N LEU A 92 2.60 8.78 4.76
CA LEU A 92 2.47 7.73 5.79
C LEU A 92 3.41 6.56 5.52
N LEU A 93 3.67 6.26 4.23
CA LEU A 93 4.53 5.18 3.78
C LEU A 93 6.01 5.59 3.66
N ASP A 94 6.29 6.85 3.31
CA ASP A 94 7.63 7.44 3.13
C ASP A 94 8.29 7.81 4.47
N LYS A 95 8.47 6.79 5.33
CA LYS A 95 9.09 6.91 6.66
C LYS A 95 10.19 5.88 6.82
N GLU A 96 11.11 6.12 7.75
CA GLU A 96 12.19 5.19 8.10
C GLU A 96 11.64 3.78 8.38
N HIS A 97 10.69 3.68 9.31
CA HIS A 97 9.93 2.46 9.62
C HIS A 97 8.74 2.21 8.66
N GLY A 98 8.73 2.90 7.52
CA GLY A 98 7.79 2.73 6.42
C GLY A 98 8.38 1.85 5.32
N VAL A 99 8.32 2.31 4.07
CA VAL A 99 8.87 1.57 2.92
C VAL A 99 10.37 1.32 3.05
N TRP A 100 11.12 2.20 3.73
CA TRP A 100 12.59 2.16 3.80
C TRP A 100 13.13 0.98 4.61
N GLN A 101 12.39 0.51 5.60
CA GLN A 101 12.76 -0.66 6.40
C GLN A 101 12.67 -2.00 5.64
N CYS A 102 12.10 -2.01 4.43
CA CYS A 102 12.10 -3.20 3.58
C CYS A 102 13.49 -3.43 2.96
N HIS A 103 14.14 -4.54 3.33
CA HIS A 103 15.42 -4.99 2.76
C HIS A 103 15.29 -5.96 1.57
N THR A 104 14.12 -6.03 0.94
CA THR A 104 13.93 -6.78 -0.32
C THR A 104 14.31 -8.27 -0.23
N GLN A 105 13.94 -8.93 0.87
CA GLN A 105 14.27 -10.35 1.13
C GLN A 105 13.37 -11.35 0.37
N PHE A 106 12.31 -10.88 -0.29
CA PHE A 106 11.33 -11.66 -1.05
C PHE A 106 10.50 -12.70 -0.28
N SER A 107 10.80 -12.99 0.99
CA SER A 107 10.06 -13.99 1.78
C SER A 107 8.55 -13.74 1.80
N CYS A 108 8.14 -12.47 1.95
CA CYS A 108 6.74 -12.05 1.94
C CYS A 108 5.99 -12.41 0.66
N THR A 109 6.64 -12.26 -0.50
CA THR A 109 6.09 -12.65 -1.81
C THR A 109 5.99 -14.16 -1.92
N THR A 110 7.03 -14.89 -1.51
CA THR A 110 7.08 -16.36 -1.59
C THR A 110 5.98 -17.03 -0.77
N VAL A 111 5.63 -16.50 0.40
CA VAL A 111 4.63 -17.12 1.29
C VAL A 111 3.20 -16.63 1.04
N CYS A 112 3.00 -15.67 0.14
CA CYS A 112 1.68 -15.07 -0.07
C CYS A 112 0.73 -16.07 -0.73
N PRO A 113 -0.36 -16.52 -0.06
CA PRO A 113 -1.27 -17.54 -0.63
C PRO A 113 -2.15 -16.99 -1.76
N LYS A 114 -2.01 -15.70 -2.09
CA LYS A 114 -2.75 -15.00 -3.14
C LYS A 114 -1.85 -14.57 -4.30
N ASP A 115 -0.58 -14.96 -4.27
CA ASP A 115 0.44 -14.66 -5.28
C ASP A 115 0.62 -13.15 -5.52
N ILE A 116 0.38 -12.33 -4.49
CA ILE A 116 0.57 -10.88 -4.59
C ILE A 116 2.07 -10.60 -4.69
N PRO A 117 2.54 -9.79 -5.66
CA PRO A 117 3.95 -9.45 -5.84
C PRO A 117 4.38 -8.38 -4.81
N ILE A 118 4.25 -8.69 -3.52
CA ILE A 118 4.40 -7.76 -2.38
C ILE A 118 5.72 -6.99 -2.45
N THR A 119 6.82 -7.67 -2.72
CA THR A 119 8.14 -7.01 -2.78
C THR A 119 8.19 -5.98 -3.91
N GLU A 120 7.60 -6.27 -5.07
CA GLU A 120 7.57 -5.36 -6.21
C GLU A 120 6.71 -4.13 -5.93
N GLU A 121 5.53 -4.33 -5.32
CA GLU A 121 4.63 -3.25 -4.91
C GLU A 121 5.33 -2.31 -3.89
N ILE A 122 6.08 -2.86 -2.93
CA ILE A 122 6.90 -2.05 -2.00
C ILE A 122 8.00 -1.28 -2.74
N GLN A 123 8.68 -1.90 -3.72
CA GLN A 123 9.70 -1.19 -4.52
C GLN A 123 9.10 -0.08 -5.37
N GLU A 124 7.89 -0.26 -5.90
CA GLU A 124 7.18 0.79 -6.62
C GLU A 124 6.89 1.96 -5.68
N MET A 125 6.40 1.72 -4.47
CA MET A 125 6.20 2.78 -3.48
C MET A 125 7.50 3.53 -3.14
N LYS A 126 8.64 2.84 -2.99
CA LYS A 126 9.94 3.51 -2.83
C LYS A 126 10.27 4.44 -4.00
N ARG A 127 9.99 4.03 -5.24
CA ARG A 127 10.22 4.87 -6.43
C ARG A 127 9.32 6.11 -6.41
N GLU A 128 8.07 5.96 -6.00
CA GLU A 128 7.12 7.07 -5.86
C GLU A 128 7.57 8.05 -4.78
N SER A 129 8.03 7.57 -3.62
CA SER A 129 8.63 8.40 -2.57
C SER A 129 9.84 9.20 -3.09
N VAL A 130 10.75 8.57 -3.85
CA VAL A 130 11.88 9.27 -4.46
C VAL A 130 11.41 10.34 -5.45
N LYS A 131 10.45 10.01 -6.32
CA LYS A 131 9.92 10.97 -7.31
C LYS A 131 9.32 12.20 -6.61
N GLN A 132 8.54 12.00 -5.55
CA GLN A 132 7.93 13.10 -4.81
C GLN A 132 8.99 14.01 -4.17
N ASN A 133 10.02 13.42 -3.56
CA ASN A 133 11.12 14.18 -2.96
C ASN A 133 11.99 14.92 -4.00
N LEU A 134 12.11 14.39 -5.22
CA LEU A 134 12.82 15.05 -6.31
C LEU A 134 12.06 16.22 -6.93
N LYS A 135 10.71 16.21 -6.94
CA LYS A 135 9.91 17.35 -7.46
C LYS A 135 10.15 18.67 -6.70
N PHE A 136 10.66 18.57 -5.47
CA PHE A 136 10.94 19.71 -4.60
C PHE A 136 12.36 20.28 -4.80
N TRP A 137 13.23 19.59 -5.56
CA TRP A 137 14.58 20.04 -5.92
C TRP A 137 14.60 20.66 -7.32
#